data_AF-A0A936IGW1-F1
#
_entry.id   AF-A0A936IGW1-F1
#
_cell.length_a   1.000
_cell.length_b   1.000
_cell.length_c   1.000
_cell.angle_alpha   90.00
_cell.angle_beta   90.00
_cell.angle_gamma   90.00
#
_symmetry.space_group_name_H-M   'P 1'
#
loop_
_entity.id
_entity.type
_entity.pdbx_description
1 polymer ?
#
loop_
_entity_poly.entity_id
_entity_poly.type
_entity_poly.pdbx_seq_one_letter_code
_entity_poly.pdbx_strand_id
1 'polypeptide(L)' 'MTISAIECVDAYEAIQIARENEDACAITLAGRRYATLRAEAERLELAGVEFAFLSEITRGDGRRCLVTVPVND' A
#
# COMPACT_ATOMS: atom_id res chain seq x y z
N MET A 1 9.02 7.95 14.01
CA MET A 1 9.49 7.25 12.80
C MET A 1 8.99 8.04 11.60
N THR A 2 9.88 8.47 10.72
CA THR A 2 9.53 9.22 9.50
C THR A 2 9.53 8.26 8.32
N ILE A 3 8.43 8.20 7.58
CA ILE A 3 8.31 7.41 6.35
C ILE A 3 8.46 8.32 5.15
N SER A 4 9.13 7.87 4.11
CA SER A 4 9.18 8.58 2.83
C SER A 4 8.02 8.11 1.95
N ALA A 5 6.87 8.76 2.06
CA ALA A 5 5.66 8.36 1.35
C ALA A 5 4.81 9.56 0.92
N ILE A 6 3.94 9.34 -0.06
CA ILE A 6 2.90 10.28 -0.50
C ILE A 6 1.59 9.86 0.16
N GLU A 7 1.03 10.71 1.03
CA GLU A 7 -0.31 10.50 1.60
C GLU A 7 -1.36 10.72 0.52
N CYS A 8 -2.29 9.78 0.40
CA CYS A 8 -3.35 9.77 -0.61
C CYS A 8 -4.73 9.83 0.07
N VAL A 9 -5.70 10.41 -0.62
CA VAL A 9 -7.08 10.56 -0.16
C VAL A 9 -7.76 9.19 -0.05
N ASP A 10 -7.50 8.31 -1.02
CA ASP A 10 -8.08 6.97 -1.06
C ASP A 10 -7.08 5.89 -1.53
N ALA A 11 -7.52 4.63 -1.47
CA ALA A 11 -6.71 3.49 -1.86
C ALA A 11 -6.49 3.40 -3.39
N TYR A 12 -7.39 3.95 -4.19
CA TYR A 12 -7.26 3.94 -5.64
C TYR A 12 -6.16 4.89 -6.08
N GLU A 13 -6.15 6.11 -5.55
CA GLU A 13 -5.09 7.10 -5.76
C GLU A 13 -3.72 6.54 -5.35
N ALA A 14 -3.61 5.94 -4.17
CA ALA A 14 -2.36 5.32 -3.72
C ALA A 14 -1.86 4.24 -4.69
N ILE A 15 -2.75 3.39 -5.21
CA ILE A 15 -2.39 2.35 -6.20
C ILE A 15 -1.99 2.97 -7.53
N GLN A 16 -2.66 4.02 -8.00
CA GLN A 16 -2.30 4.69 -9.25
C GLN A 16 -0.90 5.32 -9.16
N ILE A 17 -0.63 6.07 -8.09
CA ILE A 17 0.71 6.66 -7.87
C ILE A 17 1.77 5.56 -7.76
N ALA A 18 1.49 4.48 -7.03
CA ALA A 18 2.40 3.35 -6.93
C ALA A 18 2.63 2.64 -8.29
N ARG A 19 1.68 2.68 -9.23
CA ARG A 19 1.86 2.09 -10.57
C ARG A 19 2.76 2.92 -11.49
N GLU A 20 2.92 4.21 -11.20
CA GLU A 20 3.82 5.08 -11.97
C GLU A 20 5.30 4.78 -11.68
N ASN A 21 5.59 4.00 -10.64
CA ASN A 21 6.93 3.59 -10.25
C ASN A 21 6.97 2.09 -9.94
N GLU A 22 7.72 1.31 -10.71
CA GLU A 22 7.81 -0.16 -10.56
C GLU A 22 8.31 -0.63 -9.18
N ASP A 23 9.06 0.21 -8.48
CA ASP A 23 9.57 -0.06 -7.13
C ASP A 23 8.67 0.49 -6.02
N ALA A 24 7.54 1.11 -6.36
CA ALA A 24 6.59 1.60 -5.39
C ALA A 24 5.52 0.56 -5.05
N CYS A 25 4.87 0.77 -3.92
CA CYS A 25 3.75 0.00 -3.43
C CYS A 25 2.75 0.93 -2.73
N ALA A 26 1.50 0.49 -2.66
CA ALA A 26 0.47 1.18 -1.91
C ALA A 26 0.25 0.47 -0.57
N ILE A 27 0.17 1.22 0.53
CA ILE A 27 -0.06 0.67 1.86
C ILE A 27 -1.15 1.45 2.60
N THR A 28 -1.76 0.79 3.58
CA THR A 28 -2.55 1.42 4.64
C THR A 28 -1.79 1.34 5.95
N LEU A 29 -1.56 2.49 6.58
CA LEU A 29 -0.89 2.60 7.88
C LEU A 29 -1.74 3.51 8.77
N ALA A 30 -2.10 3.03 9.97
CA ALA A 30 -2.95 3.74 10.92
C ALA A 30 -4.24 4.34 10.30
N GLY A 31 -4.88 3.59 9.39
CA GLY A 31 -6.11 4.00 8.71
C GLY A 31 -5.95 5.03 7.59
N ARG A 32 -4.72 5.45 7.26
CA ARG A 32 -4.37 6.35 6.15
C ARG A 32 -3.75 5.57 4.99
N ARG A 33 -3.85 6.10 3.77
CA ARG A 33 -3.31 5.46 2.56
C ARG A 33 -2.07 6.19 2.08
N TYR A 34 -1.09 5.40 1.66
CA TYR A 34 0.19 5.92 1.21
C TYR A 34 0.65 5.20 -0.05
N ALA A 35 1.24 5.94 -0.97
CA ALA A 35 2.15 5.39 -1.98
C ALA A 35 3.58 5.57 -1.47
N THR A 36 4.36 4.50 -1.45
CA THR A 36 5.72 4.48 -0.89
C THR A 36 6.62 3.53 -1.65
N LEU A 37 7.94 3.69 -1.55
CA LEU A 37 8.87 2.71 -2.10
C LEU A 37 8.75 1.37 -1.35
N ARG A 38 8.94 0.26 -2.05
CA ARG A 38 8.91 -1.09 -1.50
C ARG A 38 9.97 -1.29 -0.42
N ALA A 39 11.16 -0.75 -0.62
CA ALA A 39 12.19 -0.71 0.41
C ALA A 39 11.73 0.02 1.70
N GLU A 40 10.85 1.03 1.59
CA GLU A 40 10.27 1.68 2.77
C GLU A 40 9.32 0.76 3.52
N ALA A 41 8.43 0.08 2.79
CA ALA A 41 7.48 -0.87 3.38
C ALA A 41 8.21 -2.04 4.04
N GLU A 42 9.30 -2.54 3.44
CA GLU A 42 10.18 -3.55 4.05
C GLU A 42 10.82 -3.04 5.34
N ARG A 43 11.25 -1.76 5.40
CA ARG A 43 11.73 -1.16 6.65
C ARG A 43 10.64 -1.08 7.72
N LEU A 44 9.40 -0.80 7.35
CA LEU A 44 8.26 -0.82 8.28
C LEU A 44 8.04 -2.23 8.83
N GLU A 45 8.05 -3.22 7.95
CA GLU A 45 7.86 -4.63 8.29
C GLU A 45 8.96 -5.10 9.26
N LEU A 46 10.22 -4.84 8.94
CA LEU A 46 11.38 -5.18 9.79
C LEU A 46 11.36 -4.45 11.14
N ALA A 47 10.77 -3.26 11.20
CA ALA A 47 10.59 -2.51 12.43
C ALA A 47 9.40 -3.00 13.27
N GLY A 48 8.65 -4.01 12.81
CA GLY A 48 7.47 -4.53 13.49
C GLY A 48 6.30 -3.56 13.48
N VAL A 49 6.25 -2.65 12.51
CA VAL A 49 5.12 -1.73 12.34
C VAL A 49 3.97 -2.48 11.66
N GLU A 50 2.78 -2.38 12.24
CA GLU A 50 1.55 -2.92 11.65
C GLU A 50 1.07 -2.02 10.51
N PHE A 51 0.95 -2.60 9.33
CA PHE A 51 0.36 -1.96 8.14
C PHE A 51 -0.25 -3.03 7.23
N ALA A 52 -0.90 -2.61 6.16
CA ALA A 52 -1.40 -3.53 5.14
C ALA A 52 -1.03 -3.06 3.74
N PHE A 53 -0.65 -3.97 2.85
CA PHE A 53 -0.51 -3.66 1.42
C PHE A 53 -1.89 -3.48 0.78
N LEU A 54 -2.01 -2.50 -0.11
CA LEU A 54 -3.19 -2.26 -0.93
C LEU A 54 -2.95 -2.83 -2.33
N SER A 55 -3.88 -3.66 -2.80
CA SER A 55 -3.84 -4.22 -4.14
C SER A 55 -5.20 -4.18 -4.82
N GLU A 56 -5.20 -4.06 -6.14
CA GLU A 56 -6.39 -4.18 -6.98
C GLU A 56 -6.36 -5.54 -7.65
N ILE A 57 -7.37 -6.37 -7.39
CA ILE A 57 -7.55 -7.67 -8.03
C ILE A 57 -8.78 -7.65 -8.94
N THR A 58 -8.72 -8.42 -10.01
CA THR A 58 -9.89 -8.68 -10.86
C THR A 58 -10.55 -9.98 -10.40
N ARG A 59 -11.81 -9.90 -9.99
CA ARG A 59 -12.62 -11.08 -9.63
C ARG A 59 -13.00 -11.88 -10.88
N GLY A 60 -13.45 -13.12 -10.67
CA GLY A 60 -13.89 -14.00 -11.77
C GLY A 60 -15.08 -13.46 -12.60
N ASP A 61 -15.82 -12.48 -12.07
CA ASP A 61 -16.89 -11.76 -12.77
C ASP A 61 -16.41 -10.51 -13.54
N GLY A 62 -15.09 -10.29 -13.61
CA GLY A 62 -14.47 -9.14 -14.26
C GLY A 62 -14.50 -7.84 -13.45
N ARG A 63 -15.07 -7.84 -12.24
CA ARG A 63 -15.08 -6.64 -11.39
C ARG A 63 -13.74 -6.45 -10.70
N ARG A 64 -13.27 -5.20 -10.68
CA ARG A 64 -12.08 -4.81 -9.91
C ARG A 64 -12.46 -4.64 -8.44
N CYS A 65 -11.64 -5.17 -7.55
CA CYS A 65 -11.83 -5.10 -6.12
C CYS A 65 -10.53 -4.69 -5.46
N LEU A 66 -10.64 -3.80 -4.48
CA LEU A 66 -9.53 -3.42 -3.62
C LEU A 66 -9.44 -4.43 -2.47
N VAL A 67 -8.23 -4.90 -2.22
CA VAL A 67 -7.92 -5.81 -1.12
C VAL A 67 -6.78 -5.26 -0.28
N THR A 68 -6.83 -5.54 1.01
CA THR A 68 -5.76 -5.26 1.98
C THR A 68 -5.11 -6.57 2.39
N VAL A 69 -3.79 -6.63 2.34
CA VAL A 69 -3.00 -7.77 2.86
C VAL A 69 -2.26 -7.29 4.10
N PRO A 70 -2.66 -7.71 5.31
CA PRO A 70 -2.01 -7.28 6.54
C PRO A 70 -0.58 -7.84 6.63
N VAL A 71 0.29 -7.07 7.27
CA VAL A 71 1.68 -7.42 7.57
C VAL A 71 1.87 -7.31 9.07
N ASN A 72 2.57 -8.28 9.65
CA ASN A 72 2.79 -8.42 11.10
C ASN A 72 1.49 -8.58 11.91
N ASP A 73 0.54 -9.38 11.40
CA ASP A 73 -0.69 -9.79 12.10
C ASP A 73 -0.43 -10.86 13.17
#